data_AF-A0A357FP30-F1
#
_entry.id   AF-A0A357FP30-F1
#
_cell.length_a   1.000
_cell.length_b   1.000
_cell.length_c   1.000
_cell.angle_alpha   90.00
_cell.angle_beta   90.00
_cell.angle_gamma   90.00
#
_symmetry.space_group_name_H-M   'P 1'
#
loop_
_entity.id
_entity.type
_entity.pdbx_description
1 polymer ?
#
loop_
_entity_poly.entity_id
_entity_poly.type
_entity_poly.pdbx_seq_one_letter_code
_entity_poly.pdbx_strand_id
1 'polypeptide(L)'
;MGVAEAASLGSLQTAQTLFAAGNAIGAMATALMFIGFLVIGIGILKQKNFHIIIAAVMVIAGIFTTAICVIDYSNQLIVIGYVGFCLANAALGISLLRSSE
;
A
#
# COMPACT_ATOMS: atom_id res chain seq x y z
N MET A 1 -23.87 3.87 -11.35
CA MET A 1 -24.19 4.94 -10.39
C MET A 1 -23.05 5.07 -9.38
N GLY A 2 -22.36 6.21 -9.35
CA GLY A 2 -21.27 6.46 -8.39
C GLY A 2 -21.72 7.20 -7.11
N VAL A 3 -20.83 7.33 -6.12
CA VAL A 3 -21.10 8.11 -4.88
C VAL A 3 -21.57 9.54 -5.15
N ALA A 4 -20.88 10.23 -6.08
CA ALA A 4 -21.21 11.61 -6.46
C ALA A 4 -22.57 11.71 -7.16
N GLU A 5 -22.89 10.71 -7.97
CA GLU A 5 -24.16 10.63 -8.70
C GLU A 5 -25.33 10.36 -7.74
N ALA A 6 -25.19 9.38 -6.85
CA ALA A 6 -26.19 9.07 -5.81
C ALA A 6 -26.44 10.25 -4.85
N ALA A 7 -25.39 11.00 -4.49
CA ALA A 7 -25.50 12.21 -3.69
C ALA A 7 -26.23 13.34 -4.44
N SER A 8 -25.91 13.54 -5.73
CA SER A 8 -26.54 14.57 -6.57
C SER A 8 -28.05 14.32 -6.79
N LEU A 9 -28.47 13.06 -6.77
CA LEU A 9 -29.87 12.63 -6.87
C LEU A 9 -30.64 12.68 -5.53
N GLY A 10 -30.03 13.21 -4.46
CA GLY A 10 -30.65 13.32 -3.14
C GLY A 10 -30.70 12.02 -2.33
N SER A 11 -30.14 10.91 -2.85
CA SER A 11 -30.11 9.61 -2.18
C SER A 11 -28.89 9.50 -1.26
N LEU A 12 -28.85 10.31 -0.20
CA LEU A 12 -27.73 10.36 0.75
C LEU A 12 -27.40 8.99 1.35
N GLN A 13 -28.40 8.15 1.63
CA GLN A 13 -28.19 6.81 2.18
C GLN A 13 -27.50 5.87 1.18
N THR A 14 -27.85 5.95 -0.12
CA THR A 14 -27.17 5.19 -1.17
C THR A 14 -25.74 5.69 -1.38
N ALA A 15 -25.52 7.01 -1.31
CA ALA A 15 -24.19 7.59 -1.40
C ALA A 15 -23.28 7.12 -0.24
N GLN A 16 -23.78 7.11 1.00
CA GLN A 16 -23.00 6.65 2.16
C GLN A 16 -22.68 5.16 2.11
N THR A 17 -23.62 4.32 1.69
CA THR A 17 -23.36 2.88 1.55
C THR A 17 -22.33 2.59 0.46
N LEU A 18 -22.39 3.27 -0.69
CA LEU A 18 -21.39 3.15 -1.74
C LEU A 18 -20.01 3.65 -1.29
N PHE A 19 -19.96 4.77 -0.56
CA PHE A 19 -18.70 5.30 -0.02
C PHE A 19 -18.08 4.32 0.98
N ALA A 20 -18.87 3.81 1.92
CA ALA A 20 -18.40 2.84 2.91
C ALA A 20 -17.89 1.55 2.25
N ALA A 21 -18.62 1.02 1.26
CA ALA A 21 -18.19 -0.16 0.51
C ALA A 21 -16.88 0.09 -0.26
N GLY A 22 -16.77 1.22 -0.97
CA GLY A 22 -15.55 1.59 -1.68
C GLY A 22 -14.35 1.79 -0.76
N ASN A 23 -14.57 2.45 0.38
CA ASN A 23 -13.55 2.68 1.40
C ASN A 23 -13.07 1.34 2.01
N ALA A 24 -14.00 0.42 2.31
CA ALA A 24 -13.65 -0.90 2.84
C ALA A 24 -12.85 -1.75 1.84
N ILE A 25 -13.31 -1.82 0.57
CA ILE A 25 -12.61 -2.56 -0.47
C ILE A 25 -11.21 -1.97 -0.71
N GLY A 26 -11.10 -0.64 -0.80
CA GLY A 26 -9.83 0.06 -0.99
C GLY A 26 -8.86 -0.17 0.17
N ALA A 27 -9.36 -0.11 1.41
CA ALA A 27 -8.58 -0.40 2.62
C ALA A 27 -8.05 -1.84 2.61
N MET A 28 -8.91 -2.82 2.31
CA MET A 28 -8.52 -4.23 2.27
C MET A 28 -7.49 -4.52 1.17
N ALA A 29 -7.73 -4.04 -0.05
CA ALA A 29 -6.82 -4.26 -1.17
C ALA A 29 -5.44 -3.64 -0.89
N THR A 30 -5.42 -2.41 -0.38
CA THR A 30 -4.17 -1.71 -0.04
C THR A 30 -3.45 -2.41 1.12
N ALA A 31 -4.15 -2.79 2.18
CA ALA A 31 -3.55 -3.51 3.29
C ALA A 31 -2.92 -4.83 2.83
N LEU A 32 -3.63 -5.63 2.02
CA LEU A 32 -3.10 -6.90 1.50
C LEU A 32 -1.88 -6.69 0.61
N MET A 33 -1.88 -5.65 -0.23
CA MET A 33 -0.72 -5.28 -1.06
C MET A 33 0.50 -4.97 -0.18
N PHE A 34 0.34 -4.15 0.85
CA PHE A 34 1.46 -3.76 1.73
C PHE A 34 1.90 -4.86 2.70
N ILE A 35 1.00 -5.78 3.08
CA ILE A 35 1.37 -7.03 3.74
C ILE A 35 2.23 -7.90 2.80
N GLY A 36 1.83 -8.04 1.53
CA GLY A 36 2.64 -8.74 0.54
C GLY A 36 4.03 -8.11 0.39
N PHE A 37 4.08 -6.78 0.35
CA PHE A 37 5.33 -6.02 0.29
C PHE A 37 6.23 -6.24 1.51
N LEU A 38 5.65 -6.26 2.71
CA LEU A 38 6.32 -6.61 3.96
C LEU A 38 6.92 -8.01 3.90
N VAL A 39 6.13 -9.00 3.44
CA VAL A 39 6.58 -10.40 3.35
C VAL A 39 7.75 -10.54 2.38
N ILE A 40 7.71 -9.84 1.23
CA ILE A 40 8.84 -9.81 0.29
C ILE A 40 10.06 -9.20 0.95
N GLY A 41 9.92 -8.07 1.66
CA GLY A 41 10.99 -7.44 2.41
C GLY A 41 11.66 -8.39 3.43
N ILE A 42 10.86 -9.14 4.19
CA ILE A 42 11.37 -10.17 5.11
C ILE A 42 12.13 -11.27 4.35
N GLY A 43 11.62 -11.72 3.20
CA GLY A 43 12.30 -12.69 2.35
C GLY A 43 13.68 -12.20 1.90
N ILE A 44 13.78 -10.93 1.52
CA ILE A 44 15.04 -10.30 1.11
C ILE A 44 16.01 -10.17 2.29
N LEU A 45 15.54 -9.83 3.50
CA LEU A 45 16.38 -9.80 4.71
C LEU A 45 17.05 -11.14 5.02
N LYS A 46 16.44 -12.26 4.61
CA LYS A 46 17.00 -13.61 4.80
C LYS A 46 18.02 -13.98 3.71
N GLN A 47 18.08 -13.26 2.60
CA GLN A 47 19.05 -13.49 1.54
C GLN A 47 20.32 -12.66 1.76
N LYS A 48 21.49 -13.26 1.57
CA LYS A 48 22.80 -12.56 1.73
C LYS A 48 23.18 -11.69 0.52
N ASN A 49 22.45 -11.78 -0.58
CA ASN A 49 22.84 -11.18 -1.86
C ASN A 49 22.19 -9.82 -2.12
N PHE A 50 21.24 -9.40 -1.29
CA PHE A 50 20.51 -8.14 -1.48
C PHE A 50 20.86 -7.10 -0.43
N HIS A 51 20.71 -5.84 -0.83
CA HIS A 51 21.03 -4.72 0.04
C HIS A 51 20.01 -4.59 1.18
N ILE A 52 20.48 -4.72 2.42
CA ILE A 52 19.64 -4.75 3.63
C ILE A 52 18.74 -3.51 3.78
N ILE A 53 19.22 -2.35 3.34
CA ILE A 53 18.47 -1.08 3.39
C ILE A 53 17.18 -1.18 2.57
N ILE A 54 17.24 -1.80 1.39
CA ILE A 54 16.07 -1.92 0.50
C ILE A 54 15.00 -2.77 1.19
N ALA A 55 15.42 -3.90 1.75
CA ALA A 55 14.54 -4.79 2.49
C ALA A 55 13.93 -4.12 3.74
N ALA A 56 14.72 -3.33 4.47
CA ALA A 56 14.22 -2.56 5.61
C ALA A 56 13.15 -1.54 5.21
N VAL A 57 13.34 -0.81 4.11
CA VAL A 57 12.34 0.13 3.59
C VAL A 57 11.04 -0.59 3.23
N MET A 58 11.13 -1.76 2.60
CA MET A 58 9.93 -2.56 2.28
C MET A 58 9.15 -2.98 3.52
N VAL A 59 9.85 -3.47 4.55
CA VAL A 59 9.23 -3.89 5.81
C VAL A 59 8.58 -2.70 6.52
N ILE A 60 9.29 -1.58 6.64
CA ILE A 60 8.77 -0.38 7.32
C ILE A 60 7.55 0.17 6.58
N ALA A 61 7.63 0.34 5.26
CA ALA A 61 6.50 0.80 4.45
C ALA A 61 5.32 -0.17 4.54
N GLY A 62 5.58 -1.48 4.47
CA GLY A 62 4.57 -2.52 4.64
C GLY A 62 3.82 -2.46 5.96
N ILE A 63 4.55 -2.39 7.08
CA ILE A 63 3.94 -2.28 8.43
C ILE A 63 3.15 -0.98 8.55
N PHE A 64 3.79 0.14 8.21
CA PHE A 64 3.23 1.48 8.39
C PHE A 64 1.92 1.64 7.62
N THR A 65 1.91 1.32 6.32
CA THR A 65 0.73 1.52 5.48
C THR A 65 -0.40 0.57 5.84
N THR A 66 -0.07 -0.68 6.21
CA THR A 66 -1.08 -1.62 6.70
C THR A 66 -1.74 -1.09 7.96
N ALA A 67 -0.98 -0.54 8.91
CA ALA A 67 -1.53 0.05 10.13
C ALA A 67 -2.44 1.25 9.81
N ILE A 68 -2.02 2.16 8.93
CA ILE A 68 -2.86 3.29 8.51
C ILE A 68 -4.14 2.83 7.82
N CYS A 69 -4.09 1.82 6.94
CA CYS A 69 -5.29 1.29 6.28
C CYS A 69 -6.33 0.75 7.28
N VAL A 70 -5.88 0.14 8.37
CA VAL A 70 -6.75 -0.42 9.41
C VAL A 70 -7.35 0.68 10.30
N ILE A 71 -6.58 1.73 10.57
CA ILE A 71 -7.02 2.85 11.43
C ILE A 71 -7.94 3.80 10.66
N ASP A 72 -7.46 4.30 9.53
CA ASP A 72 -8.16 5.25 8.67
C ASP A 72 -7.56 5.23 7.26
N TYR A 73 -8.16 4.46 6.36
CA TYR A 73 -7.73 4.37 4.97
C TYR A 73 -7.83 5.70 4.21
N SER A 74 -8.73 6.61 4.62
CA SER A 74 -8.85 7.93 4.01
C SER A 74 -7.76 8.91 4.49
N ASN A 75 -6.90 8.49 5.42
CA ASN A 75 -5.86 9.33 5.96
C ASN A 75 -4.76 9.60 4.93
N GLN A 76 -4.44 10.88 4.73
CA GLN A 76 -3.41 11.33 3.79
C GLN A 76 -2.01 10.78 4.11
N LEU A 77 -1.74 10.38 5.37
CA LEU A 77 -0.49 9.75 5.77
C LEU A 77 -0.19 8.46 5.00
N ILE A 78 -1.20 7.81 4.42
CA ILE A 78 -1.03 6.61 3.58
C ILE A 78 -0.03 6.85 2.43
N VAL A 79 0.11 8.11 1.98
CA VAL A 79 1.02 8.52 0.90
C VAL A 79 2.49 8.24 1.24
N ILE A 80 2.88 8.33 2.52
CA ILE A 80 4.25 8.04 2.97
C ILE A 80 4.61 6.58 2.66
N GLY A 81 3.63 5.70 2.86
CA GLY A 81 3.69 4.30 2.46
C GLY A 81 4.00 4.09 1.00
N TYR A 82 3.23 4.75 0.13
CA TYR A 82 3.39 4.68 -1.32
C TYR A 82 4.73 5.25 -1.78
N VAL A 83 5.23 6.32 -1.14
CA VAL A 83 6.58 6.83 -1.42
C VAL A 83 7.64 5.77 -1.10
N GLY A 84 7.55 5.13 0.07
CA GLY A 84 8.42 4.01 0.44
C GLY A 84 8.34 2.84 -0.54
N PHE A 85 7.13 2.50 -0.99
CA PHE A 85 6.90 1.47 -2.01
C PHE A 85 7.59 1.81 -3.34
N CYS A 86 7.42 3.02 -3.86
CA CYS A 86 8.05 3.45 -5.11
C CYS A 86 9.59 3.41 -5.02
N LEU A 87 10.15 3.95 -3.94
CA LEU A 87 11.61 3.98 -3.73
C LEU A 87 12.20 2.59 -3.61
N ALA A 88 11.57 1.70 -2.83
CA ALA A 88 12.05 0.34 -2.67
C ALA A 88 11.95 -0.47 -3.97
N ASN A 89 10.87 -0.35 -4.75
CA ASN A 89 10.77 -1.04 -6.05
C ASN A 89 11.82 -0.52 -7.05
N ALA A 90 12.05 0.79 -7.10
CA ALA A 90 13.10 1.35 -7.95
C ALA A 90 14.49 0.82 -7.55
N ALA A 91 14.80 0.83 -6.25
CA ALA A 91 16.07 0.33 -5.74
C ALA A 91 16.25 -1.19 -5.95
N LEU A 92 15.18 -1.98 -5.79
CA LEU A 92 15.17 -3.41 -6.12
C LEU A 92 15.44 -3.64 -7.60
N GLY A 93 14.76 -2.91 -8.48
CA GLY A 93 14.97 -3.02 -9.93
C GLY A 93 16.41 -2.75 -10.33
N ILE A 94 17.02 -1.69 -9.80
CA ILE A 94 18.43 -1.37 -10.01
C ILE A 94 19.35 -2.49 -9.48
N SER A 95 19.07 -3.00 -8.28
CA SER A 95 19.89 -4.06 -7.67
C SER A 95 19.82 -5.36 -8.46
N LEU A 96 18.64 -5.71 -8.98
CA LEU A 96 18.44 -6.89 -9.81
C LEU A 96 19.18 -6.79 -11.14
N LEU A 97 19.07 -5.64 -11.83
CA LEU A 97 19.77 -5.39 -13.09
C LEU A 97 21.28 -5.49 -12.92
N ARG A 98 21.84 -4.84 -11.89
CA ARG A 98 23.28 -4.89 -11.60
C ARG A 98 23.77 -6.29 -11.23
N SER A 99 22.94 -7.10 -10.58
CA SER A 99 23.33 -8.49 -10.24
C SER A 99 23.37 -9.43 -11.44
N SER A 100 22.79 -9.03 -12.57
CA SER A 100 22.74 -9.81 -13.81
C SER A 100 23.87 -9.45 -14.80
N GLU A 101 24.68 -8.43 -14.49
CA GLU A 101 25.91 -8.07 -15.20
C GLU A 101 27.12 -8.76 -14.57
#